data_AF-A0A418UZE4-F1
#
_entry.id   AF-A0A418UZE4-F1
#
_cell.length_a   1.000
_cell.length_b   1.000
_cell.length_c   1.000
_cell.angle_alpha   90.00
_cell.angle_beta   90.00
_cell.angle_gamma   90.00
#
_symmetry.space_group_name_H-M   'P 1'
#
loop_
_entity.id
_entity.type
_entity.pdbx_description
1 polymer ?
#
loop_
_entity_poly.entity_id
_entity_poly.type
_entity_poly.pdbx_seq_one_letter_code
_entity_poly.pdbx_strand_id
1 'polypeptide(L)'
;MTQQRPVLHQSQHPKFPPDCYPLGIAGDISALPGRGKLFCCKLFRGKAPALALLIAVLTLSAPGAEARERIPLPQPRPATAPQPERAAATDKPDVGEPNGGPQQAETAAPQPQAPSACRLALTEQIAIAPSIPDITGPGGCGGTDLVKLEAVVLPDGSRIAVTPAAILRCPMASALAEWVRTDVAPLASSLESRLAALDNFDSYECRGRNRQRGAKLSEHGKANAIDIRGLKLASGRLVSLTDPVSPRGVRESVRQSMCDRFATVLGPGSDGYHEDHIHIDLAQRRNDYRMCQWDVHEPMPQIAPLLPAPRPDEAPPREVAADQRQDSNRLPQQAQPENAPPEQAESEQGEQAAQPGPPPAAKQSKAKAKPKKPRGERHSERR
;
A
#
# COMPACT_ATOMS: atom_id res chain seq x y z
N MET A 1 -8.75 19.07 -70.52
CA MET A 1 -8.93 17.76 -69.86
C MET A 1 -9.05 18.01 -68.37
N THR A 2 -10.27 17.91 -67.87
CA THR A 2 -10.67 18.14 -66.48
C THR A 2 -10.22 16.95 -65.63
N GLN A 3 -9.51 17.17 -64.52
CA GLN A 3 -9.28 16.12 -63.53
C GLN A 3 -9.75 16.57 -62.15
N GLN A 4 -10.70 15.80 -61.64
CA GLN A 4 -11.50 16.02 -60.45
C GLN A 4 -10.73 15.70 -59.17
N ARG A 5 -11.02 16.47 -58.12
CA ARG A 5 -10.66 16.18 -56.72
C ARG A 5 -11.52 15.03 -56.18
N PRO A 6 -10.99 14.15 -55.31
CA PRO A 6 -11.82 13.20 -54.58
C PRO A 6 -12.50 13.85 -53.36
N VAL A 7 -13.74 13.43 -53.15
CA VAL A 7 -14.70 13.88 -52.14
C VAL A 7 -14.47 13.14 -50.81
N LEU A 8 -14.47 13.88 -49.69
CA LEU A 8 -14.53 13.33 -48.33
C LEU A 8 -15.93 12.77 -48.05
N HIS A 9 -16.02 11.49 -47.68
CA HIS A 9 -17.24 10.89 -47.14
C HIS A 9 -17.29 11.08 -45.62
N GLN A 10 -18.27 11.86 -45.17
CA GLN A 10 -18.60 12.10 -43.77
C GLN A 10 -19.65 11.07 -43.33
N SER A 11 -19.26 10.12 -42.47
CA SER A 11 -20.18 9.12 -41.91
C SER A 11 -20.85 9.67 -40.65
N GLN A 12 -22.17 9.81 -40.70
CA GLN A 12 -23.03 10.21 -39.59
C GLN A 12 -23.44 8.99 -38.77
N HIS A 13 -23.21 9.02 -37.46
CA HIS A 13 -23.73 8.02 -36.52
C HIS A 13 -25.17 8.39 -36.07
N PRO A 14 -26.11 7.44 -36.01
CA PRO A 14 -27.41 7.67 -35.38
C PRO A 14 -27.34 7.53 -33.85
N LYS A 15 -28.04 8.45 -33.17
CA LYS A 15 -28.30 8.46 -31.72
C LYS A 15 -29.37 7.43 -31.35
N PHE A 16 -29.15 6.66 -30.29
CA PHE A 16 -30.18 5.81 -29.65
C PHE A 16 -30.67 6.45 -28.34
N PRO A 17 -31.99 6.48 -28.07
CA PRO A 17 -32.55 6.72 -26.74
C PRO A 17 -32.77 5.42 -25.93
N PRO A 18 -32.86 5.50 -24.58
CA PRO A 18 -33.19 4.36 -23.73
C PRO A 18 -34.70 4.28 -23.46
N ASP A 19 -35.26 3.07 -23.47
CA ASP A 19 -36.23 2.55 -22.48
C ASP A 19 -36.99 1.33 -23.02
N CYS A 20 -37.48 0.52 -22.07
CA CYS A 20 -38.47 -0.57 -22.18
C CYS A 20 -37.94 -2.01 -22.38
N TYR A 21 -37.80 -2.74 -21.26
CA TYR A 21 -37.97 -4.20 -21.24
C TYR A 21 -39.27 -4.54 -20.49
N PRO A 22 -40.18 -5.34 -21.07
CA PRO A 22 -41.32 -5.90 -20.36
C PRO A 22 -41.02 -7.31 -19.80
N LEU A 23 -41.70 -7.61 -18.69
CA LEU A 23 -42.02 -8.95 -18.20
C LEU A 23 -42.82 -9.74 -19.26
N GLY A 24 -42.58 -11.05 -19.35
CA GLY A 24 -43.41 -11.96 -20.16
C GLY A 24 -43.04 -13.43 -20.01
N ILE A 25 -43.88 -14.13 -19.26
CA ILE A 25 -43.93 -15.59 -19.03
C ILE A 25 -44.57 -16.28 -20.24
N ALA A 26 -44.07 -17.45 -20.65
CA ALA A 26 -44.84 -18.62 -21.14
C ALA A 26 -43.90 -19.75 -21.61
N GLY A 27 -44.24 -21.01 -21.32
CA GLY A 27 -43.58 -22.17 -21.96
C GLY A 27 -43.79 -23.51 -21.24
N ASP A 28 -44.71 -24.32 -21.76
CA ASP A 28 -45.34 -25.53 -21.19
C ASP A 28 -44.50 -26.81 -20.95
N ILE A 29 -44.92 -27.46 -19.87
CA ILE A 29 -45.21 -28.88 -19.57
C ILE A 29 -45.20 -29.91 -20.73
N SER A 30 -44.48 -31.03 -20.52
CA SER A 30 -44.91 -32.45 -20.74
C SER A 30 -43.79 -33.39 -20.24
N ALA A 31 -43.96 -34.09 -19.10
CA ALA A 31 -44.58 -35.40 -18.89
C ALA A 31 -43.62 -36.60 -19.06
N LEU A 32 -43.48 -37.43 -17.99
CA LEU A 32 -43.46 -38.91 -17.94
C LEU A 32 -43.18 -39.40 -16.49
N PRO A 33 -43.48 -40.68 -16.12
CA PRO A 33 -44.20 -41.02 -14.89
C PRO A 33 -43.42 -41.88 -13.87
N GLY A 34 -43.95 -42.02 -12.65
CA GLY A 34 -43.48 -43.03 -11.69
C GLY A 34 -44.27 -43.08 -10.38
N ARG A 35 -44.95 -44.21 -10.14
CA ARG A 35 -45.86 -44.51 -9.02
C ARG A 35 -45.14 -44.69 -7.67
N GLY A 36 -45.68 -44.02 -6.63
CA GLY A 36 -46.13 -44.61 -5.36
C GLY A 36 -45.12 -45.15 -4.33
N LYS A 37 -45.16 -44.58 -3.11
CA LYS A 37 -45.52 -45.30 -1.87
C LYS A 37 -45.63 -44.34 -0.67
N LEU A 38 -46.71 -44.54 0.08
CA LEU A 38 -47.05 -43.94 1.38
C LEU A 38 -46.11 -44.47 2.47
N PHE A 39 -45.63 -43.61 3.37
CA PHE A 39 -45.35 -43.99 4.76
C PHE A 39 -45.70 -42.86 5.73
N CYS A 40 -46.61 -43.19 6.63
CA CYS A 40 -47.04 -42.41 7.78
C CYS A 40 -46.09 -42.67 8.95
N CYS A 41 -45.69 -41.64 9.72
CA CYS A 41 -45.62 -41.75 11.19
C CYS A 41 -45.30 -40.42 11.91
N LYS A 42 -46.21 -40.09 12.84
CA LYS A 42 -46.00 -39.61 14.23
C LYS A 42 -45.57 -38.15 14.47
N LEU A 43 -46.60 -37.38 14.81
CA LEU A 43 -46.61 -36.19 15.65
C LEU A 43 -46.02 -36.47 17.05
N PHE A 44 -45.10 -35.61 17.48
CA PHE A 44 -44.73 -35.43 18.89
C PHE A 44 -45.52 -34.26 19.49
N ARG A 45 -46.06 -34.49 20.69
CA ARG A 45 -46.96 -33.63 21.45
C ARG A 45 -46.23 -33.19 22.73
N GLY A 46 -46.23 -31.91 23.06
CA GLY A 46 -45.77 -31.38 24.36
C GLY A 46 -45.80 -29.85 24.38
N LYS A 47 -46.96 -29.23 24.64
CA LYS A 47 -47.35 -28.55 25.89
C LYS A 47 -46.52 -27.29 26.23
N ALA A 48 -47.08 -26.12 25.93
CA ALA A 48 -46.86 -24.88 26.67
C ALA A 48 -48.23 -24.36 27.16
N PRO A 49 -48.37 -23.87 28.41
CA PRO A 49 -49.64 -23.49 28.99
C PRO A 49 -50.03 -22.04 28.65
N ALA A 50 -51.33 -21.82 28.76
CA ALA A 50 -52.08 -20.62 28.47
C ALA A 50 -51.75 -19.42 29.37
N LEU A 51 -51.88 -18.22 28.81
CA LEU A 51 -52.71 -17.20 29.46
C LEU A 51 -53.50 -16.45 28.39
N ALA A 52 -54.82 -16.54 28.54
CA ALA A 52 -55.82 -15.98 27.66
C ALA A 52 -56.25 -14.58 28.14
N LEU A 53 -56.96 -13.92 27.22
CA LEU A 53 -58.01 -12.93 27.43
C LEU A 53 -57.60 -11.44 27.48
N LEU A 54 -57.84 -10.73 26.37
CA LEU A 54 -58.99 -9.82 26.29
C LEU A 54 -59.40 -9.56 24.82
N ILE A 55 -60.68 -9.83 24.56
CA ILE A 55 -61.40 -9.68 23.30
C ILE A 55 -62.12 -8.33 23.32
N ALA A 56 -62.13 -7.62 22.19
CA ALA A 56 -63.28 -6.92 21.56
C ALA A 56 -62.78 -5.73 20.71
N VAL A 57 -62.62 -5.91 19.40
CA VAL A 57 -63.60 -5.57 18.34
C VAL A 57 -63.82 -4.07 18.19
N LEU A 58 -63.32 -3.50 17.09
CA LEU A 58 -64.08 -2.59 16.23
C LEU A 58 -63.36 -2.40 14.88
N THR A 59 -64.21 -2.32 13.87
CA THR A 59 -64.01 -2.50 12.44
C THR A 59 -63.47 -1.26 11.71
N LEU A 60 -63.07 -1.49 10.45
CA LEU A 60 -63.14 -0.62 9.26
C LEU A 60 -61.84 0.04 8.73
N SER A 61 -61.69 -0.16 7.41
CA SER A 61 -61.02 0.69 6.42
C SER A 61 -59.57 0.36 6.01
N ALA A 62 -59.40 0.28 4.68
CA ALA A 62 -58.25 -0.22 3.94
C ALA A 62 -57.13 0.86 3.72
N PRO A 63 -56.32 0.78 2.66
CA PRO A 63 -54.92 0.36 2.63
C PRO A 63 -53.91 1.52 2.53
N GLY A 64 -52.63 1.26 2.83
CA GLY A 64 -51.51 2.14 2.48
C GLY A 64 -50.20 1.36 2.62
N ALA A 65 -49.64 0.80 1.53
CA ALA A 65 -48.80 1.46 0.53
C ALA A 65 -47.47 1.96 1.13
N GLU A 66 -46.40 1.28 0.73
CA GLU A 66 -45.01 1.62 1.02
C GLU A 66 -44.68 3.09 0.68
N ALA A 67 -44.10 3.81 1.64
CA ALA A 67 -43.40 5.05 1.38
C ALA A 67 -41.91 4.75 1.14
N ARG A 68 -41.53 4.61 -0.14
CA ARG A 68 -40.15 4.87 -0.59
C ARG A 68 -39.92 6.38 -0.52
N GLU A 69 -39.06 6.81 0.39
CA GLU A 69 -38.61 8.18 0.49
C GLU A 69 -37.80 8.56 -0.76
N ARG A 70 -38.41 9.33 -1.66
CA ARG A 70 -37.73 9.95 -2.80
C ARG A 70 -37.05 11.21 -2.32
N ILE A 71 -35.71 11.22 -2.34
CA ILE A 71 -34.91 12.43 -2.18
C ILE A 71 -35.22 13.36 -3.36
N PRO A 72 -35.77 14.57 -3.14
CA PRO A 72 -36.06 15.50 -4.23
C PRO A 72 -34.77 16.14 -4.76
N LEU A 73 -34.62 16.17 -6.08
CA LEU A 73 -33.59 16.96 -6.76
C LEU A 73 -33.82 18.46 -6.54
N PRO A 74 -32.77 19.27 -6.40
CA PRO A 74 -32.89 20.72 -6.25
C PRO A 74 -33.51 21.36 -7.49
N GLN A 75 -34.46 22.27 -7.29
CA GLN A 75 -35.15 22.97 -8.38
C GLN A 75 -34.26 24.04 -9.04
N PRO A 76 -34.41 24.29 -10.35
CA PRO A 76 -33.71 25.36 -11.03
C PRO A 76 -34.17 26.73 -10.52
N ARG A 77 -33.22 27.68 -10.47
CA ARG A 77 -33.44 29.05 -10.01
C ARG A 77 -34.48 29.76 -10.90
N PRO A 78 -35.53 30.38 -10.35
CA PRO A 78 -36.54 31.10 -11.12
C PRO A 78 -35.96 32.33 -11.83
N ALA A 79 -36.46 32.63 -13.04
CA ALA A 79 -35.97 33.68 -13.94
C ALA A 79 -36.34 35.13 -13.51
N THR A 80 -36.82 35.33 -12.29
CA THR A 80 -37.32 36.63 -11.80
C THR A 80 -36.63 37.05 -10.50
N ALA A 81 -35.32 36.83 -10.42
CA ALA A 81 -34.49 37.46 -9.39
C ALA A 81 -34.06 38.87 -9.90
N PRO A 82 -34.23 39.94 -9.12
CA PRO A 82 -33.80 41.28 -9.53
C PRO A 82 -32.29 41.32 -9.73
N GLN A 83 -31.85 41.86 -10.86
CA GLN A 83 -30.44 42.12 -11.13
C GLN A 83 -29.97 43.32 -10.29
N PRO A 84 -28.74 43.32 -9.75
CA PRO A 84 -28.19 44.50 -9.11
C PRO A 84 -27.99 45.60 -10.16
N GLU A 85 -28.58 46.74 -9.85
CA GLU A 85 -28.69 47.94 -10.68
C GLU A 85 -27.30 48.53 -10.98
N ARG A 86 -27.01 48.66 -12.27
CA ARG A 86 -25.81 49.33 -12.77
C ARG A 86 -26.08 50.83 -12.72
N ALA A 87 -25.57 51.50 -11.69
CA ALA A 87 -25.64 52.94 -11.56
C ALA A 87 -24.92 53.61 -12.75
N ALA A 88 -25.67 54.46 -13.45
CA ALA A 88 -25.24 55.21 -14.62
C ALA A 88 -24.23 56.30 -14.26
N ALA A 89 -23.25 56.47 -15.15
CA ALA A 89 -22.33 57.60 -15.17
C ALA A 89 -23.07 58.91 -15.47
N THR A 90 -22.67 59.99 -14.81
CA THR A 90 -22.93 61.38 -15.21
C THR A 90 -21.61 62.13 -15.31
N ASP A 91 -21.60 63.12 -16.20
CA ASP A 91 -20.46 63.85 -16.77
C ASP A 91 -19.52 64.58 -15.77
N LYS A 92 -18.29 64.75 -16.24
CA LYS A 92 -17.11 65.47 -15.68
C LYS A 92 -17.31 67.01 -15.61
N PRO A 93 -16.55 67.78 -14.78
CA PRO A 93 -15.19 68.22 -15.15
C PRO A 93 -14.11 68.30 -14.04
N ASP A 94 -12.90 67.93 -14.48
CA ASP A 94 -11.54 68.43 -14.17
C ASP A 94 -11.17 68.96 -12.77
N VAL A 95 -10.29 68.23 -12.04
CA VAL A 95 -9.12 68.77 -11.29
C VAL A 95 -8.08 67.65 -11.07
N GLY A 96 -6.87 67.82 -11.63
CA GLY A 96 -5.56 67.48 -11.03
C GLY A 96 -5.16 66.01 -10.79
N GLU A 97 -4.12 65.56 -11.49
CA GLU A 97 -3.27 64.42 -11.09
C GLU A 97 -2.75 64.57 -9.64
N PRO A 98 -2.65 63.45 -8.91
CA PRO A 98 -1.30 62.91 -8.69
C PRO A 98 -1.21 61.39 -8.79
N ASN A 99 -0.04 60.96 -9.29
CA ASN A 99 0.50 59.60 -9.35
C ASN A 99 0.19 58.70 -8.15
N GLY A 100 -0.19 57.44 -8.43
CA GLY A 100 -0.09 56.33 -7.47
C GLY A 100 -1.25 55.32 -7.49
N GLY A 101 -1.47 54.63 -8.62
CA GLY A 101 -2.38 53.48 -8.68
C GLY A 101 -1.66 52.17 -8.35
N PRO A 102 -2.21 51.27 -7.50
CA PRO A 102 -1.55 50.03 -7.13
C PRO A 102 -1.45 49.11 -8.35
N GLN A 103 -0.20 48.76 -8.69
CA GLN A 103 0.09 47.76 -9.70
C GLN A 103 -0.51 46.44 -9.23
N GLN A 104 -1.67 46.08 -9.81
CA GLN A 104 -2.20 44.73 -9.71
C GLN A 104 -1.11 43.83 -10.27
N ALA A 105 -0.42 43.13 -9.36
CA ALA A 105 0.45 42.04 -9.72
C ALA A 105 -0.44 40.97 -10.34
N GLU A 106 -0.60 41.05 -11.66
CA GLU A 106 -1.16 40.01 -12.49
C GLU A 106 -0.34 38.75 -12.18
N THR A 107 -0.93 37.87 -11.39
CA THR A 107 -0.28 36.63 -10.99
C THR A 107 -0.26 35.78 -12.25
N ALA A 108 0.84 35.84 -12.99
CA ALA A 108 1.02 35.09 -14.20
C ALA A 108 0.66 33.63 -13.93
N ALA A 109 -0.30 33.11 -14.70
CA ALA A 109 -0.64 31.69 -14.65
C ALA A 109 0.67 30.88 -14.80
N PRO A 110 0.90 29.85 -13.97
CA PRO A 110 2.11 29.04 -14.09
C PRO A 110 2.26 28.55 -15.52
N GLN A 111 3.34 28.96 -16.19
CA GLN A 111 3.70 28.43 -17.50
C GLN A 111 3.77 26.90 -17.38
N PRO A 112 3.23 26.12 -18.34
CA PRO A 112 3.33 24.67 -18.30
C PRO A 112 4.79 24.27 -18.17
N GLN A 113 5.15 23.70 -17.01
CA GLN A 113 6.51 23.26 -16.76
C GLN A 113 6.83 22.13 -17.73
N ALA A 114 8.03 22.15 -18.32
CA ALA A 114 8.50 21.04 -19.14
C ALA A 114 8.47 19.74 -18.30
N PRO A 115 8.04 18.61 -18.87
CA PRO A 115 7.97 17.34 -18.13
C PRO A 115 9.36 16.92 -17.65
N SER A 116 9.43 16.36 -16.45
CA SER A 116 10.68 15.82 -15.90
C SER A 116 11.19 14.64 -16.73
N ALA A 117 12.47 14.29 -16.58
CA ALA A 117 13.04 13.09 -17.21
C ALA A 117 12.29 11.80 -16.81
N CYS A 118 11.82 11.73 -15.55
CA CYS A 118 11.01 10.62 -15.10
C CYS A 118 9.66 10.56 -15.85
N ARG A 119 8.99 11.70 -16.04
CA ARG A 119 7.73 11.75 -16.78
C ARG A 119 7.89 11.39 -18.25
N LEU A 120 9.00 11.78 -18.85
CA LEU A 120 9.33 11.38 -20.23
C LEU A 120 9.60 9.88 -20.34
N ALA A 121 10.18 9.27 -19.31
CA ALA A 121 10.44 7.84 -19.28
C ALA A 121 9.19 7.00 -18.92
N LEU A 122 8.27 7.52 -18.10
CA LEU A 122 7.04 6.84 -17.70
C LEU A 122 5.93 7.03 -18.73
N THR A 123 6.13 6.45 -19.91
CA THR A 123 5.20 6.56 -21.04
C THR A 123 3.93 5.75 -20.84
N GLU A 124 2.91 6.00 -21.67
CA GLU A 124 1.65 5.23 -21.69
C GLU A 124 1.82 3.75 -22.07
N GLN A 125 2.99 3.35 -22.59
CA GLN A 125 3.35 1.94 -22.81
C GLN A 125 3.87 1.25 -21.54
N ILE A 126 4.17 2.02 -20.49
CA ILE A 126 4.67 1.55 -19.20
C ILE A 126 3.60 1.67 -18.13
N ALA A 127 2.93 2.82 -18.03
CA ALA A 127 1.91 3.06 -17.02
C ALA A 127 0.90 4.13 -17.45
N ILE A 128 -0.33 4.00 -16.96
CA ILE A 128 -1.33 5.05 -16.98
C ILE A 128 -1.16 5.85 -15.69
N ALA A 129 -0.46 6.97 -15.80
CA ALA A 129 -0.06 7.78 -14.67
C ALA A 129 -0.17 9.27 -15.01
N PRO A 130 -1.39 9.84 -15.10
CA PRO A 130 -1.57 11.28 -15.31
C PRO A 130 -0.80 12.09 -14.27
N SER A 131 -0.18 13.20 -14.72
CA SER A 131 0.45 14.16 -13.82
C SER A 131 -0.63 14.86 -12.98
N ILE A 132 -0.30 15.15 -11.73
CA ILE A 132 -1.13 15.99 -10.86
C ILE A 132 -0.31 17.19 -10.38
N PRO A 133 -0.96 18.29 -9.93
CA PRO A 133 -0.24 19.43 -9.37
C PRO A 133 0.63 19.03 -8.18
N ASP A 134 1.72 19.77 -8.00
CA ASP A 134 2.57 19.66 -6.81
C ASP A 134 1.73 19.86 -5.55
N ILE A 135 1.99 19.05 -4.53
CA ILE A 135 1.33 19.17 -3.23
C ILE A 135 2.33 19.77 -2.27
N THR A 136 1.95 20.87 -1.60
CA THR A 136 2.73 21.47 -0.51
C THR A 136 1.85 21.52 0.73
N GLY A 137 2.17 20.68 1.70
CA GLY A 137 1.48 20.57 2.98
C GLY A 137 2.38 20.85 4.18
N PRO A 138 1.82 20.87 5.41
CA PRO A 138 2.56 21.14 6.62
C PRO A 138 3.68 20.10 6.84
N GLY A 139 4.77 20.52 7.47
CA GLY A 139 5.85 19.61 7.88
C GLY A 139 6.61 18.95 6.71
N GLY A 140 6.50 19.48 5.49
CA GLY A 140 7.11 18.91 4.29
C GLY A 140 6.25 17.87 3.58
N CYS A 141 4.94 17.84 3.88
CA CYS A 141 4.02 16.96 3.16
C CYS A 141 3.89 17.34 1.68
N GLY A 142 3.66 16.30 0.88
CA GLY A 142 3.53 16.37 -0.56
C GLY A 142 4.88 16.24 -1.26
N GLY A 143 5.01 16.88 -2.40
CA GLY A 143 6.18 16.78 -3.25
C GLY A 143 5.92 17.39 -4.62
N THR A 144 6.99 17.42 -5.40
CA THR A 144 6.97 17.81 -6.80
C THR A 144 6.98 16.59 -7.70
N ASP A 145 6.59 16.79 -8.97
CA ASP A 145 6.60 15.76 -10.01
C ASP A 145 5.71 14.57 -9.63
N LEU A 146 4.47 14.89 -9.23
CA LEU A 146 3.49 13.93 -8.76
C LEU A 146 2.66 13.35 -9.91
N VAL A 147 2.31 12.09 -9.75
CA VAL A 147 1.42 11.36 -10.65
C VAL A 147 0.34 10.64 -9.85
N LYS A 148 -0.79 10.43 -10.50
CA LYS A 148 -1.82 9.50 -10.03
C LYS A 148 -1.69 8.23 -10.84
N LEU A 149 -1.04 7.21 -10.30
CA LEU A 149 -0.84 5.92 -10.95
C LEU A 149 -2.12 5.09 -10.89
N GLU A 150 -2.73 4.87 -12.05
CA GLU A 150 -4.01 4.16 -12.19
C GLU A 150 -3.81 2.72 -12.66
N ALA A 151 -2.83 2.48 -13.52
CA ALA A 151 -2.49 1.14 -13.98
C ALA A 151 -1.03 1.05 -14.46
N VAL A 152 -0.48 -0.16 -14.39
CA VAL A 152 0.77 -0.55 -15.05
C VAL A 152 0.41 -1.29 -16.33
N VAL A 153 1.05 -0.93 -17.45
CA VAL A 153 0.85 -1.57 -18.74
C VAL A 153 1.92 -2.66 -18.90
N LEU A 154 1.58 -3.84 -19.41
CA LEU A 154 2.52 -4.92 -19.70
C LEU A 154 2.98 -4.88 -21.17
N PRO A 155 4.06 -5.59 -21.55
CA PRO A 155 4.52 -5.63 -22.94
C PRO A 155 3.48 -6.10 -23.97
N ASP A 156 2.53 -6.94 -23.55
CA ASP A 156 1.42 -7.43 -24.39
C ASP A 156 0.25 -6.42 -24.48
N GLY A 157 0.39 -5.23 -23.90
CA GLY A 157 -0.63 -4.18 -23.86
C GLY A 157 -1.72 -4.36 -22.80
N SER A 158 -1.70 -5.48 -22.05
CA SER A 158 -2.63 -5.68 -20.95
C SER A 158 -2.32 -4.72 -19.79
N ARG A 159 -3.34 -4.44 -18.97
CA ARG A 159 -3.27 -3.45 -17.89
C ARG A 159 -3.45 -4.13 -16.55
N ILE A 160 -2.53 -3.86 -15.63
CA ILE A 160 -2.62 -4.20 -14.21
C ILE A 160 -3.11 -2.96 -13.47
N ALA A 161 -4.36 -2.98 -13.00
CA ALA A 161 -4.89 -1.84 -12.27
C ALA A 161 -4.17 -1.65 -10.92
N VAL A 162 -3.98 -0.41 -10.49
CA VAL A 162 -3.59 -0.08 -9.11
C VAL A 162 -4.85 0.42 -8.42
N THR A 163 -5.37 -0.35 -7.45
CA THR A 163 -6.72 -0.11 -6.92
C THR A 163 -6.70 0.04 -5.39
N PRO A 164 -7.07 1.21 -4.85
CA PRO A 164 -7.33 2.48 -5.55
C PRO A 164 -6.10 3.04 -6.27
N ALA A 165 -6.29 3.99 -7.18
CA ALA A 165 -5.18 4.66 -7.85
C ALA A 165 -4.26 5.36 -6.83
N ALA A 166 -2.95 5.24 -7.00
CA ALA A 166 -1.97 5.72 -6.03
C ALA A 166 -1.47 7.13 -6.40
N ILE A 167 -1.41 8.04 -5.43
CA ILE A 167 -0.72 9.33 -5.60
C ILE A 167 0.72 9.15 -5.17
N LEU A 168 1.64 9.30 -6.12
CA LEU A 168 3.08 9.03 -5.93
C LEU A 168 3.92 10.09 -6.62
N ARG A 169 5.14 10.31 -6.14
CA ARG A 169 6.18 10.97 -6.94
C ARG A 169 6.54 10.08 -8.11
N CYS A 170 6.86 10.68 -9.25
CA CYS A 170 7.18 9.94 -10.47
C CYS A 170 8.22 8.84 -10.26
N PRO A 171 9.36 9.06 -9.55
CA PRO A 171 10.34 7.99 -9.33
C PRO A 171 9.78 6.77 -8.59
N MET A 172 8.91 6.98 -7.61
CA MET A 172 8.25 5.89 -6.88
C MET A 172 7.25 5.14 -7.79
N ALA A 173 6.49 5.87 -8.60
CA ALA A 173 5.59 5.27 -9.58
C ALA A 173 6.34 4.45 -10.65
N SER A 174 7.48 4.96 -11.13
CA SER A 174 8.36 4.22 -12.06
C SER A 174 8.93 2.96 -11.43
N ALA A 175 9.41 3.03 -10.19
CA ALA A 175 9.91 1.86 -9.47
C ALA A 175 8.83 0.79 -9.27
N LEU A 176 7.60 1.22 -8.94
CA LEU A 176 6.46 0.33 -8.79
C LEU A 176 6.06 -0.31 -10.14
N ALA A 177 5.99 0.48 -11.21
CA ALA A 177 5.64 -0.02 -12.54
C ALA A 177 6.64 -1.06 -13.04
N GLU A 178 7.94 -0.81 -12.83
CA GLU A 178 9.00 -1.75 -13.20
C GLU A 178 8.92 -3.05 -12.37
N TRP A 179 8.73 -2.95 -11.05
CA TRP A 179 8.55 -4.13 -10.20
C TRP A 179 7.34 -4.98 -10.62
N VAL A 180 6.21 -4.36 -10.91
CA VAL A 180 5.02 -5.07 -11.39
C VAL A 180 5.27 -5.79 -12.70
N ARG A 181 5.89 -5.12 -13.67
CA ARG A 181 6.15 -5.68 -15.01
C ARG A 181 7.14 -6.83 -14.96
N THR A 182 8.21 -6.68 -14.19
CA THR A 182 9.37 -7.56 -14.28
C THR A 182 9.31 -8.72 -13.29
N ASP A 183 8.74 -8.53 -12.10
CA ASP A 183 8.74 -9.56 -11.06
C ASP A 183 7.35 -10.11 -10.78
N VAL A 184 6.34 -9.24 -10.60
CA VAL A 184 5.03 -9.67 -10.07
C VAL A 184 4.14 -10.29 -11.15
N ALA A 185 4.05 -9.66 -12.31
CA ALA A 185 3.20 -10.15 -13.39
C ALA A 185 3.60 -11.58 -13.84
N PRO A 186 4.89 -11.92 -14.01
CA PRO A 186 5.30 -13.30 -14.31
C PRO A 186 4.94 -14.31 -13.22
N LEU A 187 4.96 -13.92 -11.93
CA LEU A 187 4.60 -14.81 -10.82
C LEU A 187 3.15 -15.29 -10.90
N ALA A 188 2.24 -14.52 -11.50
CA ALA A 188 0.85 -14.93 -11.65
C ALA A 188 0.68 -16.21 -12.48
N SER A 189 1.62 -16.52 -13.38
CA SER A 189 1.61 -17.75 -14.17
C SER A 189 1.76 -19.00 -13.29
N SER A 190 2.53 -18.92 -12.19
CA SER A 190 2.64 -20.01 -11.20
C SER A 190 1.33 -20.28 -10.44
N LEU A 191 0.39 -19.34 -10.52
CA LEU A 191 -0.94 -19.40 -9.93
C LEU A 191 -2.00 -19.77 -10.97
N GLU A 192 -1.59 -20.21 -12.16
CA GLU A 192 -2.44 -20.56 -13.31
C GLU A 192 -3.40 -19.42 -13.68
N SER A 193 -2.95 -18.18 -13.53
CA SER A 193 -3.75 -17.00 -13.83
C SER A 193 -2.89 -15.86 -14.36
N ARG A 194 -3.53 -14.72 -14.64
CA ARG A 194 -2.84 -13.47 -14.93
C ARG A 194 -3.06 -12.51 -13.77
N LEU A 195 -2.09 -11.64 -13.52
CA LEU A 195 -2.30 -10.50 -12.63
C LEU A 195 -3.34 -9.58 -13.29
N ALA A 196 -4.29 -9.08 -12.50
CA ALA A 196 -5.31 -8.14 -12.97
C ALA A 196 -5.22 -6.81 -12.23
N ALA A 197 -4.90 -6.83 -10.93
CA ALA A 197 -4.70 -5.61 -10.16
C ALA A 197 -3.78 -5.80 -8.95
N LEU A 198 -3.13 -4.72 -8.54
CA LEU A 198 -2.61 -4.55 -7.19
C LEU A 198 -3.71 -4.01 -6.28
N ASP A 199 -3.85 -4.62 -5.11
CA ASP A 199 -4.69 -4.09 -4.03
C ASP A 199 -3.86 -3.10 -3.19
N ASN A 200 -3.94 -1.83 -3.60
CA ASN A 200 -3.34 -0.70 -2.91
C ASN A 200 -4.14 -0.40 -1.64
N PHE A 201 -3.46 -0.33 -0.51
CA PHE A 201 -4.05 -0.03 0.79
C PHE A 201 -3.95 1.45 1.14
N ASP A 202 -2.79 2.05 0.92
CA ASP A 202 -2.51 3.45 1.19
C ASP A 202 -1.39 3.97 0.27
N SER A 203 -1.44 5.25 -0.09
CA SER A 203 -0.43 5.92 -0.91
C SER A 203 -0.07 7.28 -0.33
N TYR A 204 -0.53 8.39 -0.90
CA TYR A 204 -0.31 9.69 -0.28
C TYR A 204 -1.24 9.92 0.92
N GLU A 205 -0.65 10.02 2.11
CA GLU A 205 -1.32 10.51 3.32
C GLU A 205 -0.37 11.41 4.12
N CYS A 206 -0.76 12.67 4.33
CA CYS A 206 0.04 13.64 5.09
C CYS A 206 0.00 13.34 6.60
N ARG A 207 0.90 12.46 7.06
CA ARG A 207 1.01 12.06 8.46
C ARG A 207 2.44 11.71 8.89
N GLY A 208 2.66 11.73 10.21
CA GLY A 208 3.85 11.15 10.83
C GLY A 208 3.88 9.62 10.70
N ARG A 209 5.08 9.04 10.83
CA ARG A 209 5.28 7.59 10.85
C ARG A 209 4.42 6.92 11.91
N ASN A 210 3.82 5.79 11.56
CA ASN A 210 2.99 4.96 12.42
C ASN A 210 1.82 5.74 13.08
N ARG A 211 1.41 6.87 12.46
CA ARG A 211 0.42 7.82 13.00
C ARG A 211 0.75 8.34 14.40
N GLN A 212 2.03 8.28 14.79
CA GLN A 212 2.49 8.73 16.10
C GLN A 212 2.73 10.25 16.11
N ARG A 213 2.23 10.92 17.15
CA ARG A 213 2.40 12.36 17.35
C ARG A 213 3.88 12.69 17.55
N GLY A 214 4.39 13.67 16.80
CA GLY A 214 5.79 14.12 16.90
C GLY A 214 6.81 13.18 16.23
N ALA A 215 6.35 12.07 15.63
CA ALA A 215 7.22 11.23 14.83
C ALA A 215 7.69 11.96 13.56
N LYS A 216 8.79 11.47 12.98
CA LYS A 216 9.26 11.92 11.66
C LYS A 216 8.14 11.77 10.63
N LEU A 217 8.13 12.64 9.61
CA LEU A 217 7.21 12.52 8.48
C LEU A 217 7.33 11.14 7.82
N SER A 218 6.20 10.51 7.54
CA SER A 218 6.13 9.25 6.79
C SER A 218 6.54 9.45 5.34
N GLU A 219 7.06 8.42 4.68
CA GLU A 219 7.28 8.47 3.23
C GLU A 219 5.95 8.54 2.47
N HIS A 220 4.84 8.04 3.03
CA HIS A 220 3.47 8.30 2.53
C HIS A 220 3.18 9.81 2.46
N GLY A 221 3.58 10.55 3.49
CA GLY A 221 3.44 12.00 3.54
C GLY A 221 4.28 12.72 2.50
N LYS A 222 5.25 12.05 1.89
CA LYS A 222 6.09 12.57 0.79
C LYS A 222 5.68 12.04 -0.58
N ALA A 223 4.55 11.31 -0.66
CA ALA A 223 4.14 10.54 -1.84
C ALA A 223 5.24 9.58 -2.36
N ASN A 224 6.08 9.07 -1.46
CA ASN A 224 7.27 8.26 -1.77
C ASN A 224 7.16 6.82 -1.22
N ALA A 225 5.94 6.39 -0.92
CA ALA A 225 5.62 5.06 -0.40
C ALA A 225 4.24 4.59 -0.88
N ILE A 226 4.03 3.28 -0.82
CA ILE A 226 2.74 2.63 -1.05
C ILE A 226 2.63 1.40 -0.15
N ASP A 227 1.42 1.16 0.34
CA ASP A 227 1.06 -0.03 1.10
C ASP A 227 0.27 -1.00 0.21
N ILE A 228 0.68 -2.26 0.15
CA ILE A 228 0.05 -3.28 -0.70
C ILE A 228 -0.48 -4.42 0.16
N ARG A 229 -1.77 -4.75 0.01
CA ARG A 229 -2.40 -5.89 0.70
C ARG A 229 -2.30 -7.19 -0.08
N GLY A 230 -2.39 -7.12 -1.41
CA GLY A 230 -2.60 -8.32 -2.20
C GLY A 230 -2.55 -8.13 -3.71
N LEU A 231 -2.58 -9.27 -4.39
CA LEU A 231 -2.58 -9.40 -5.84
C LEU A 231 -3.94 -9.96 -6.28
N LYS A 232 -4.70 -9.20 -7.05
CA LYS A 232 -5.96 -9.67 -7.65
C LYS A 232 -5.66 -10.33 -8.98
N LEU A 233 -6.08 -11.58 -9.14
CA LEU A 233 -5.90 -12.36 -10.35
C LEU A 233 -7.09 -12.18 -11.29
N ALA A 234 -6.88 -12.43 -12.58
CA ALA A 234 -7.93 -12.44 -13.59
C ALA A 234 -9.01 -13.51 -13.34
N SER A 235 -8.70 -14.55 -12.56
CA SER A 235 -9.67 -15.53 -12.07
C SER A 235 -10.62 -14.99 -10.99
N GLY A 236 -10.41 -13.77 -10.50
CA GLY A 236 -11.15 -13.18 -9.38
C GLY A 236 -10.58 -13.52 -8.00
N ARG A 237 -9.62 -14.45 -7.91
CA ARG A 237 -8.95 -14.78 -6.65
C ARG A 237 -8.04 -13.62 -6.19
N LEU A 238 -8.15 -13.25 -4.92
CA LEU A 238 -7.20 -12.37 -4.24
C LEU A 238 -6.13 -13.23 -3.56
N VAL A 239 -4.86 -12.98 -3.87
CA VAL A 239 -3.73 -13.50 -3.10
C VAL A 239 -3.33 -12.42 -2.11
N SER A 240 -3.66 -12.62 -0.84
CA SER A 240 -3.24 -11.72 0.23
C SER A 240 -1.75 -11.93 0.51
N LEU A 241 -1.01 -10.84 0.75
CA LEU A 241 0.41 -10.89 1.09
C LEU A 241 0.65 -11.19 2.58
N THR A 242 -0.33 -10.92 3.43
CA THR A 242 -0.22 -11.10 4.89
C THR A 242 -0.98 -12.31 5.41
N ASP A 243 -1.92 -12.86 4.64
CA ASP A 243 -2.67 -14.05 5.04
C ASP A 243 -1.80 -15.32 4.97
N PRO A 244 -1.58 -16.03 6.09
CA PRO A 244 -0.78 -17.25 6.10
C PRO A 244 -1.34 -18.37 5.20
N VAL A 245 -2.65 -18.39 4.93
CA VAL A 245 -3.25 -19.41 4.04
C VAL A 245 -2.98 -19.16 2.56
N SER A 246 -2.53 -17.95 2.20
CA SER A 246 -2.13 -17.64 0.82
C SER A 246 -0.83 -18.37 0.46
N PRO A 247 -0.65 -18.79 -0.81
CA PRO A 247 0.50 -19.59 -1.24
C PRO A 247 1.84 -18.99 -0.78
N ARG A 248 2.53 -19.70 0.12
CA ARG A 248 3.77 -19.25 0.75
C ARG A 248 4.84 -18.90 -0.28
N GLY A 249 5.08 -19.78 -1.26
CA GLY A 249 6.11 -19.56 -2.29
C GLY A 249 5.90 -18.28 -3.11
N VAL A 250 4.64 -17.88 -3.35
CA VAL A 250 4.35 -16.59 -3.99
C VAL A 250 4.67 -15.44 -3.05
N ARG A 251 4.27 -15.51 -1.77
CA ARG A 251 4.58 -14.46 -0.78
C ARG A 251 6.09 -14.30 -0.58
N GLU A 252 6.85 -15.39 -0.53
CA GLU A 252 8.31 -15.36 -0.44
C GLU A 252 8.95 -14.74 -1.69
N SER A 253 8.48 -15.10 -2.89
CA SER A 253 8.96 -14.52 -4.14
C SER A 253 8.68 -13.01 -4.23
N VAL A 254 7.47 -12.61 -3.83
CA VAL A 254 7.08 -11.20 -3.74
C VAL A 254 7.98 -10.46 -2.76
N ARG A 255 8.16 -10.99 -1.54
CA ARG A 255 9.07 -10.41 -0.54
C ARG A 255 10.47 -10.21 -1.12
N GLN A 256 11.05 -11.26 -1.71
CA GLN A 256 12.39 -11.19 -2.26
C GLN A 256 12.49 -10.08 -3.32
N SER A 257 11.58 -10.06 -4.29
CA SER A 257 11.56 -9.04 -5.34
C SER A 257 11.41 -7.60 -4.82
N MET A 258 10.60 -7.39 -3.76
CA MET A 258 10.46 -6.08 -3.14
C MET A 258 11.77 -5.68 -2.44
N CYS A 259 12.37 -6.59 -1.68
CA CYS A 259 13.60 -6.33 -0.94
C CYS A 259 14.79 -6.06 -1.86
N ASP A 260 14.78 -6.59 -3.07
CA ASP A 260 15.81 -6.32 -4.08
C ASP A 260 15.67 -4.93 -4.70
N ARG A 261 14.46 -4.33 -4.72
CA ARG A 261 14.19 -3.04 -5.41
C ARG A 261 14.00 -1.83 -4.50
N PHE A 262 13.31 -1.99 -3.38
CA PHE A 262 12.90 -0.86 -2.54
C PHE A 262 13.89 -0.61 -1.40
N ALA A 263 13.96 0.63 -0.92
CA ALA A 263 14.85 0.99 0.18
C ALA A 263 14.30 0.51 1.54
N THR A 264 12.98 0.35 1.63
CA THR A 264 12.28 -0.16 2.79
C THR A 264 11.22 -1.14 2.33
N VAL A 265 11.16 -2.29 2.99
CA VAL A 265 10.06 -3.25 2.91
C VAL A 265 9.71 -3.63 4.35
N LEU A 266 8.50 -3.29 4.78
CA LEU A 266 7.97 -3.64 6.11
C LEU A 266 6.68 -4.44 5.92
N GLY A 267 6.57 -5.57 6.60
CA GLY A 267 5.37 -6.39 6.64
C GLY A 267 5.21 -7.03 8.02
N PRO A 268 4.44 -8.14 8.12
CA PRO A 268 4.31 -8.89 9.36
C PRO A 268 5.65 -9.19 10.04
N GLY A 269 5.72 -9.03 11.36
CA GLY A 269 6.93 -9.25 12.16
C GLY A 269 7.95 -8.09 12.16
N SER A 270 7.66 -6.96 11.50
CA SER A 270 8.58 -5.80 11.47
C SER A 270 8.49 -4.93 12.74
N ASP A 271 7.37 -4.23 12.93
CA ASP A 271 7.19 -3.25 14.01
C ASP A 271 5.76 -3.22 14.60
N GLY A 272 4.91 -4.18 14.23
CA GLY A 272 3.52 -4.27 14.67
C GLY A 272 2.54 -3.32 13.96
N TYR A 273 3.02 -2.32 13.20
CA TYR A 273 2.18 -1.41 12.42
C TYR A 273 1.91 -1.89 11.00
N HIS A 274 2.65 -2.92 10.55
CA HIS A 274 2.60 -3.44 9.18
C HIS A 274 2.16 -4.92 9.15
N GLU A 275 1.32 -5.35 10.10
CA GLU A 275 0.89 -6.76 10.20
C GLU A 275 -0.17 -7.15 9.16
N ASP A 276 -0.86 -6.18 8.56
CA ASP A 276 -1.96 -6.41 7.62
C ASP A 276 -1.69 -5.91 6.19
N HIS A 277 -0.53 -5.31 5.93
CA HIS A 277 -0.10 -4.82 4.62
C HIS A 277 1.42 -4.84 4.48
N ILE A 278 1.91 -4.70 3.24
CA ILE A 278 3.34 -4.56 2.96
C ILE A 278 3.63 -3.10 2.54
N HIS A 279 4.36 -2.39 3.39
CA HIS A 279 4.85 -1.04 3.11
C HIS A 279 6.14 -1.11 2.30
N ILE A 280 6.20 -0.37 1.20
CA ILE A 280 7.42 -0.18 0.42
C ILE A 280 7.69 1.30 0.15
N ASP A 281 8.96 1.71 0.22
CA ASP A 281 9.38 3.09 -0.06
C ASP A 281 10.78 3.22 -0.67
N LEU A 282 11.09 4.43 -1.15
CA LEU A 282 12.41 4.84 -1.63
C LEU A 282 13.09 5.83 -0.67
N ALA A 283 12.93 5.66 0.65
CA ALA A 283 13.54 6.53 1.63
C ALA A 283 15.07 6.53 1.50
N GLN A 284 15.65 7.72 1.35
CA GLN A 284 17.10 7.89 1.39
C GLN A 284 17.60 7.81 2.84
N ARG A 285 18.61 6.99 3.07
CA ARG A 285 19.25 6.79 4.38
C ARG A 285 20.75 6.97 4.27
N ARG A 286 21.40 7.16 5.42
CA ARG A 286 22.86 7.25 5.48
C ARG A 286 23.47 5.94 4.99
N ASN A 287 24.48 6.04 4.12
CA ASN A 287 25.18 4.91 3.51
C ASN A 287 24.25 3.96 2.71
N ASP A 288 23.17 4.50 2.13
CA ASP A 288 22.20 3.74 1.35
C ASP A 288 21.63 2.52 2.07
N TYR A 289 21.50 2.61 3.41
CA TYR A 289 20.97 1.53 4.23
C TYR A 289 19.54 1.15 3.79
N ARG A 290 19.34 -0.15 3.58
CA ARG A 290 18.07 -0.75 3.16
C ARG A 290 17.49 -1.60 4.29
N MET A 291 16.16 -1.61 4.39
CA MET A 291 15.43 -2.44 5.36
C MET A 291 14.54 -3.43 4.61
N CYS A 292 14.66 -4.70 4.94
CA CYS A 292 13.79 -5.76 4.47
C CYS A 292 13.34 -6.56 5.70
N GLN A 293 12.17 -6.23 6.24
CA GLN A 293 11.61 -6.82 7.46
C GLN A 293 10.19 -7.27 7.15
N TRP A 294 10.05 -8.53 6.78
CA TRP A 294 8.75 -9.15 6.52
C TRP A 294 8.87 -10.66 6.71
N ASP A 295 8.24 -11.15 7.76
CA ASP A 295 8.12 -12.56 8.05
C ASP A 295 6.95 -13.17 7.26
N VAL A 296 7.27 -14.17 6.45
CA VAL A 296 6.27 -14.91 5.67
C VAL A 296 5.72 -16.03 6.54
N HIS A 297 4.67 -15.75 7.29
CA HIS A 297 4.08 -16.70 8.23
C HIS A 297 3.43 -17.90 7.53
N GLU A 298 3.45 -19.04 8.21
CA GLU A 298 2.67 -20.23 7.88
C GLU A 298 1.43 -20.32 8.76
N PRO A 299 0.35 -20.95 8.27
CA PRO A 299 -0.82 -21.18 9.10
C PRO A 299 -0.42 -22.08 10.27
N MET A 300 -0.96 -21.78 11.46
CA MET A 300 -0.74 -22.64 12.61
C MET A 300 -1.23 -24.07 12.30
N PRO A 301 -0.51 -25.11 12.75
CA PRO A 301 -0.93 -26.47 12.52
C PRO A 301 -2.30 -26.69 13.16
N GLN A 302 -3.25 -27.21 12.37
CA GLN A 302 -4.63 -27.45 12.83
C GLN A 302 -4.68 -28.50 13.95
N ILE A 303 -3.70 -29.39 13.97
CA ILE A 303 -3.48 -30.36 15.03
C ILE A 303 -2.34 -29.82 15.88
N ALA A 304 -2.61 -29.53 17.16
CA ALA A 304 -1.57 -29.18 18.10
C ALA A 304 -0.49 -30.28 18.05
N PRO A 305 0.81 -29.92 17.94
CA PRO A 305 1.87 -30.88 18.11
C PRO A 305 1.61 -31.66 19.40
N LEU A 306 1.64 -33.00 19.33
CA LEU A 306 1.46 -33.81 20.53
C LEU A 306 2.43 -33.29 21.58
N LEU A 307 1.90 -32.93 22.75
CA LEU A 307 2.75 -32.56 23.87
C LEU A 307 3.76 -33.70 24.05
N PRO A 308 5.05 -33.39 24.29
CA PRO A 308 6.01 -34.41 24.65
C PRO A 308 5.43 -35.28 25.75
N ALA A 309 5.68 -36.59 25.68
CA ALA A 309 5.25 -37.49 26.75
C ALA A 309 5.67 -36.91 28.11
N PRO A 310 4.82 -37.06 29.15
CA PRO A 310 5.19 -36.62 30.48
C PRO A 310 6.55 -37.24 30.83
N ARG A 311 7.41 -36.44 31.48
CA ARG A 311 8.71 -36.91 31.92
C ARG A 311 8.50 -38.16 32.79
N PRO A 312 9.18 -39.30 32.52
CA PRO A 312 9.10 -40.47 33.37
C PRO A 312 9.44 -40.11 34.83
N ASP A 313 8.77 -40.77 35.78
CA ASP A 313 8.99 -40.53 37.21
C ASP A 313 10.43 -40.88 37.64
N GLU A 314 11.08 -41.80 36.93
CA GLU A 314 12.46 -42.22 37.13
C GLU A 314 13.48 -41.28 36.47
N ALA A 315 13.05 -40.29 35.70
CA ALA A 315 13.99 -39.41 35.02
C ALA A 315 14.76 -38.57 36.04
N PRO A 316 16.10 -38.44 35.90
CA PRO A 316 16.91 -37.68 36.83
C PRO A 316 16.42 -36.22 36.90
N PRO A 317 16.60 -35.54 38.04
CA PRO A 317 16.25 -34.14 38.19
C PRO A 317 16.79 -33.31 37.03
N ARG A 318 16.03 -32.31 36.58
CA ARG A 318 16.54 -31.38 35.56
C ARG A 318 17.78 -30.73 36.15
N GLU A 319 18.92 -30.85 35.48
CA GLU A 319 20.09 -30.06 35.81
C GLU A 319 19.70 -28.59 35.68
N VAL A 320 19.51 -27.96 36.83
CA VAL A 320 19.40 -26.51 36.92
C VAL A 320 20.84 -26.00 36.97
N ALA A 321 21.15 -25.00 36.15
CA ALA A 321 22.47 -24.36 36.18
C ALA A 321 22.80 -24.01 37.63
N ALA A 322 23.89 -24.58 38.16
CA ALA A 322 24.27 -24.41 39.54
C ALA A 322 24.38 -22.91 39.86
N ASP A 323 23.65 -22.49 40.89
CA ASP A 323 23.72 -21.12 41.38
C ASP A 323 25.09 -20.92 42.03
N GLN A 324 26.05 -20.34 41.29
CA GLN A 324 27.40 -20.02 41.80
C GLN A 324 27.41 -18.90 42.87
N ARG A 325 26.29 -18.66 43.55
CA ARG A 325 26.16 -17.63 44.59
C ARG A 325 26.57 -18.08 46.00
N GLN A 326 27.19 -19.25 46.16
CA GLN A 326 27.60 -19.74 47.49
C GLN A 326 29.12 -19.89 47.72
N ASP A 327 29.98 -19.57 46.74
CA ASP A 327 31.43 -19.71 46.90
C ASP A 327 32.22 -18.38 46.93
N SER A 328 31.54 -17.25 47.16
CA SER A 328 32.20 -15.94 47.29
C SER A 328 32.71 -15.61 48.69
N ASN A 329 32.64 -16.54 49.66
CA ASN A 329 33.13 -16.30 51.03
C ASN A 329 34.31 -17.16 51.47
N ARG A 330 35.07 -17.75 50.53
CA ARG A 330 36.37 -18.35 50.83
C ARG A 330 37.48 -17.55 50.16
N LEU A 331 38.03 -16.58 50.92
CA LEU A 331 39.26 -15.91 50.52
C LEU A 331 40.43 -16.92 50.42
N PRO A 332 41.41 -16.67 49.53
CA PRO A 332 42.34 -17.67 49.04
C PRO A 332 43.47 -17.90 50.03
N GLN A 333 43.73 -19.15 50.39
CA GLN A 333 44.97 -19.51 51.04
C GLN A 333 46.06 -19.63 49.98
N GLN A 334 46.99 -18.69 49.99
CA GLN A 334 48.21 -18.73 49.19
C GLN A 334 49.02 -19.98 49.55
N ALA A 335 49.32 -20.80 48.54
CA ALA A 335 50.41 -21.77 48.57
C ALA A 335 51.19 -21.66 47.26
N GLN A 336 52.50 -21.58 47.39
CA GLN A 336 53.50 -21.28 46.37
C GLN A 336 53.70 -22.42 45.35
N PRO A 337 54.37 -22.15 44.20
CA PRO A 337 54.45 -23.08 43.09
C PRO A 337 55.61 -24.06 43.25
N GLU A 338 55.35 -25.36 43.13
CA GLU A 338 56.40 -26.34 42.86
C GLU A 338 56.00 -27.28 41.71
N ASN A 339 56.77 -27.14 40.62
CA ASN A 339 57.24 -28.17 39.70
C ASN A 339 56.21 -29.09 39.01
N ALA A 340 55.90 -28.71 37.76
CA ALA A 340 55.31 -29.61 36.76
C ALA A 340 56.39 -30.51 36.11
N PRO A 341 56.12 -31.81 35.92
CA PRO A 341 56.74 -32.62 34.87
C PRO A 341 55.87 -32.63 33.60
N PRO A 342 56.47 -32.74 32.40
CA PRO A 342 55.77 -32.56 31.14
C PRO A 342 55.11 -33.87 30.70
N GLU A 343 53.87 -33.81 30.23
CA GLU A 343 53.28 -34.91 29.47
C GLU A 343 53.20 -34.54 27.99
N GLN A 344 53.58 -35.53 27.18
CA GLN A 344 54.13 -35.38 25.85
C GLN A 344 53.03 -35.21 24.81
N ALA A 345 53.34 -34.37 23.82
CA ALA A 345 52.61 -34.30 22.57
C ALA A 345 52.95 -35.52 21.72
N GLU A 346 51.94 -36.28 21.31
CA GLU A 346 52.00 -37.08 20.10
C GLU A 346 51.05 -36.50 19.05
N SER A 347 51.68 -36.04 17.99
CA SER A 347 51.12 -35.51 16.75
C SER A 347 50.79 -36.64 15.79
N GLU A 348 49.55 -36.69 15.30
CA GLU A 348 49.27 -37.31 14.00
C GLU A 348 49.14 -36.24 12.93
N GLN A 349 49.98 -36.40 11.92
CA GLN A 349 50.17 -35.54 10.76
C GLN A 349 49.11 -35.89 9.70
N GLY A 350 48.50 -34.87 9.10
CA GLY A 350 47.59 -34.99 7.97
C GLY A 350 47.73 -33.79 7.03
N GLU A 351 48.71 -33.92 6.15
CA GLU A 351 48.97 -33.28 4.84
C GLU A 351 48.22 -31.99 4.42
N GLN A 352 49.02 -31.02 3.99
CA GLN A 352 48.65 -29.72 3.43
C GLN A 352 48.16 -29.80 1.97
N ALA A 353 47.27 -28.89 1.58
CA ALA A 353 47.32 -28.27 0.25
C ALA A 353 46.67 -26.87 0.28
N ALA A 354 47.51 -25.84 0.32
CA ALA A 354 47.13 -24.45 0.04
C ALA A 354 48.16 -23.83 -0.92
N GLN A 355 47.67 -23.10 -1.92
CA GLN A 355 48.45 -22.22 -2.78
C GLN A 355 47.78 -20.83 -2.88
N PRO A 356 48.54 -19.76 -3.21
CA PRO A 356 48.62 -18.59 -2.33
C PRO A 356 47.89 -17.34 -2.85
N GLY A 357 47.44 -16.51 -1.90
CA GLY A 357 47.01 -15.13 -2.15
C GLY A 357 48.16 -14.11 -2.01
N PRO A 358 48.06 -12.93 -2.65
CA PRO A 358 49.11 -11.91 -2.68
C PRO A 358 49.24 -11.12 -1.36
N PRO A 359 50.41 -10.47 -1.10
CA PRO A 359 50.78 -9.98 0.22
C PRO A 359 50.14 -8.63 0.60
N PRO A 360 50.04 -8.30 1.91
CA PRO A 360 49.47 -7.05 2.39
C PRO A 360 50.49 -5.90 2.36
N ALA A 361 50.08 -4.75 1.82
CA ALA A 361 50.87 -3.52 1.88
C ALA A 361 50.72 -2.81 3.24
N ALA A 362 51.86 -2.31 3.72
CA ALA A 362 52.08 -1.75 5.03
C ALA A 362 51.36 -0.42 5.30
N LYS A 363 51.04 -0.23 6.59
CA LYS A 363 50.57 1.01 7.21
C LYS A 363 51.63 2.11 7.08
N GLN A 364 51.22 3.30 6.63
CA GLN A 364 51.93 4.54 6.95
C GLN A 364 50.99 5.50 7.69
N SER A 365 51.38 5.80 8.91
CA SER A 365 50.86 6.85 9.78
C SER A 365 51.26 8.24 9.28
N LYS A 366 50.30 9.15 9.13
CA LYS A 366 50.57 10.60 9.18
C LYS A 366 49.50 11.35 9.97
N ALA A 367 49.98 12.36 10.66
CA ALA A 367 49.44 12.99 11.85
C ALA A 367 48.34 14.04 11.59
N LYS A 368 47.63 14.34 12.67
CA LYS A 368 46.60 15.39 12.84
C LYS A 368 47.13 16.79 12.49
N ALA A 369 46.33 17.57 11.76
CA ALA A 369 46.34 19.03 11.84
C ALA A 369 44.90 19.59 11.60
N LYS A 370 44.40 20.38 12.55
CA LYS A 370 43.18 21.21 12.46
C LYS A 370 43.52 22.56 11.80
N PRO A 371 42.57 23.19 11.09
CA PRO A 371 42.23 24.60 11.39
C PRO A 371 40.70 24.83 11.38
N LYS A 372 40.11 25.29 12.50
CA LYS A 372 39.64 26.67 12.79
C LYS A 372 38.67 27.28 11.75
N LYS A 373 37.40 27.42 12.18
CA LYS A 373 36.33 28.27 11.61
C LYS A 373 36.77 29.74 11.50
N PRO A 374 36.27 30.51 10.51
CA PRO A 374 36.09 31.94 10.65
C PRO A 374 34.64 32.29 11.08
N ARG A 375 34.60 33.25 11.99
CA ARG A 375 33.47 34.04 12.52
C ARG A 375 33.25 35.16 11.48
N GLY A 376 32.10 35.28 10.83
CA GLY A 376 31.05 36.21 11.23
C GLY A 376 31.41 37.66 10.92
N GLU A 377 30.90 38.21 9.81
CA GLU A 377 30.90 39.65 9.54
C GLU A 377 29.50 40.07 9.09
N ARG A 378 28.89 40.97 9.88
CA ARG A 378 27.64 41.68 9.59
C ARG A 378 28.04 42.95 8.84
N HIS A 379 27.42 43.20 7.69
CA HIS A 379 27.35 44.55 7.17
C HIS A 379 25.94 45.10 7.38
N SER A 380 25.89 46.11 8.24
CA SER A 380 24.83 47.10 8.33
C SER A 380 25.12 48.18 7.29
N GLU A 381 24.19 48.40 6.37
CA GLU A 381 24.19 49.60 5.53
C GLU A 381 22.93 50.39 5.85
N ARG A 382 23.15 51.56 6.46
CA ARG A 382 22.20 52.68 6.52
C ARG A 382 22.58 53.63 5.40
N ARG A 383 21.69 53.83 4.44
CA ARG A 383 21.27 55.15 3.98
C ARG A 383 19.93 55.06 3.26
#